data_AF-A0A556CI05-F1
#
_entry.id   AF-A0A556CI05-F1
#
_cell.length_a   1.000
_cell.length_b   1.000
_cell.length_c   1.000
_cell.angle_alpha   90.00
_cell.angle_beta   90.00
_cell.angle_gamma   90.00
#
_symmetry.space_group_name_H-M   'P 1'
#
loop_
_entity.id
_entity.type
_entity.pdbx_description
1 polymer ?
#
loop_
_entity_poly.entity_id
_entity_poly.type
_entity_poly.pdbx_seq_one_letter_code
_entity_poly.pdbx_strand_id
1 'polypeptide(L)'
;MSNPGQPIIEKGSQGDVVKRAQRALRRVPDHSVAVDGIFGPVTEEAVKNFQRGSGLDDDGIVGHKTWEALPDGGPMPVLKEGSTHKAVADLQEVLKNGSVEGDWPSPGEPDGKFGAETKAAVEGFQKWGEADVDGVVGDETWSVELHAASATLETAVGLKWVED
;
A
#
# COMPACT_ATOMS: atom_id res chain seq x y z
N MET A 1 10.47 -2.48 9.67
CA MET A 1 10.35 -3.33 10.87
C MET A 1 9.54 -4.57 10.51
N SER A 2 9.90 -5.74 11.02
CA SER A 2 9.22 -7.03 10.76
C SER A 2 7.78 -7.06 11.29
N ASN A 3 7.04 -8.15 11.05
CA ASN A 3 5.69 -8.38 11.60
C ASN A 3 5.72 -9.33 12.83
N PRO A 4 6.33 -8.97 13.99
CA PRO A 4 6.46 -9.88 15.12
C PRO A 4 5.11 -10.14 15.81
N GLY A 5 4.94 -11.35 16.35
CA GLY A 5 3.79 -11.71 17.18
C GLY A 5 2.45 -11.85 16.44
N GLN A 6 2.46 -11.86 15.10
CA GLN A 6 1.26 -12.11 14.32
C GLN A 6 0.85 -13.59 14.42
N PRO A 7 -0.46 -13.90 14.43
CA PRO A 7 -0.93 -15.28 14.43
C PRO A 7 -0.61 -15.99 13.11
N ILE A 8 -0.65 -17.31 13.14
CA ILE A 8 -0.59 -18.11 11.92
C ILE A 8 -1.85 -17.83 11.10
N ILE A 9 -1.68 -17.51 9.82
CA ILE A 9 -2.78 -17.34 8.88
C ILE A 9 -2.56 -18.23 7.65
N GLU A 10 -3.66 -18.73 7.12
CA GLU A 10 -3.71 -19.64 5.97
C GLU A 10 -5.02 -19.44 5.21
N LYS A 11 -5.20 -20.19 4.11
CA LYS A 11 -6.41 -20.12 3.29
C LYS A 11 -7.70 -20.23 4.12
N GLY A 12 -8.59 -19.25 3.93
CA GLY A 12 -9.84 -19.13 4.69
C GLY A 12 -9.75 -18.20 5.90
N SER A 13 -8.54 -17.82 6.33
CA SER A 13 -8.33 -16.75 7.32
C SER A 13 -8.85 -15.41 6.77
N GLN A 14 -9.33 -14.54 7.68
CA GLN A 14 -9.87 -13.23 7.30
C GLN A 14 -9.53 -12.16 8.34
N GLY A 15 -9.69 -10.89 7.96
CA GLY A 15 -9.58 -9.72 8.84
C GLY A 15 -8.26 -8.97 8.71
N ASP A 16 -7.99 -8.10 9.68
CA ASP A 16 -6.89 -7.13 9.60
C ASP A 16 -5.50 -7.77 9.54
N VAL A 17 -5.33 -8.96 10.13
CA VAL A 17 -4.08 -9.72 10.02
C VAL A 17 -3.82 -10.18 8.60
N VAL A 18 -4.87 -10.55 7.86
CA VAL A 18 -4.75 -10.92 6.45
C VAL A 18 -4.46 -9.68 5.60
N LYS A 19 -5.12 -8.56 5.88
CA LYS A 19 -4.78 -7.28 5.22
C LYS A 19 -3.32 -6.91 5.44
N ARG A 20 -2.79 -7.11 6.66
CA ARG A 20 -1.36 -6.90 6.96
C ARG A 20 -0.47 -7.79 6.09
N ALA A 21 -0.76 -9.08 5.96
CA ALA A 21 0.00 -9.96 5.08
C ALA A 21 -0.10 -9.55 3.60
N GLN A 22 -1.29 -9.19 3.13
CA GLN A 22 -1.51 -8.75 1.75
C GLN A 22 -0.76 -7.45 1.44
N ARG A 23 -0.74 -6.47 2.36
CA ARG A 23 0.10 -5.26 2.24
C ARG A 23 1.58 -5.63 2.19
N ALA A 24 2.04 -6.48 3.10
CA ALA A 24 3.43 -6.93 3.11
C ALA A 24 3.81 -7.61 1.79
N LEU A 25 2.93 -8.44 1.22
CA LEU A 25 3.15 -9.08 -0.07
C LEU A 25 3.24 -8.07 -1.21
N ARG A 26 2.36 -7.06 -1.27
CA ARG A 26 2.45 -5.96 -2.28
C ARG A 26 3.76 -5.19 -2.23
N ARG A 27 4.39 -5.15 -1.06
CA ARG A 27 5.69 -4.49 -0.84
C ARG A 27 6.86 -5.35 -1.33
N VAL A 28 6.63 -6.61 -1.68
CA VAL A 28 7.61 -7.48 -2.34
C VAL A 28 7.52 -7.25 -3.85
N PRO A 29 8.66 -7.11 -4.57
CA PRO A 29 8.66 -7.02 -6.02
C PRO A 29 7.89 -8.17 -6.69
N ASP A 30 7.22 -7.89 -7.81
CA ASP A 30 6.49 -8.86 -8.64
C ASP A 30 5.29 -9.56 -7.96
N HIS A 31 4.83 -9.05 -6.82
CA HIS A 31 3.63 -9.55 -6.13
C HIS A 31 2.49 -8.53 -6.23
N SER A 32 1.39 -8.92 -6.88
CA SER A 32 0.14 -8.16 -6.86
C SER A 32 -0.96 -9.02 -6.22
N VAL A 33 -1.44 -8.58 -5.07
CA VAL A 33 -2.57 -9.20 -4.35
C VAL A 33 -3.56 -8.12 -3.94
N ALA A 34 -4.85 -8.42 -3.92
CA ALA A 34 -5.82 -7.51 -3.32
C ALA A 34 -5.62 -7.43 -1.80
N VAL A 35 -5.82 -6.25 -1.20
CA VAL A 35 -5.83 -6.06 0.26
C VAL A 35 -7.29 -6.04 0.74
N ASP A 36 -7.98 -7.15 0.52
CA ASP A 36 -9.40 -7.32 0.87
C ASP A 36 -9.61 -7.91 2.27
N GLY A 37 -8.53 -8.39 2.90
CA GLY A 37 -8.58 -9.06 4.19
C GLY A 37 -9.11 -10.49 4.10
N ILE A 38 -9.12 -11.10 2.92
CA ILE A 38 -9.56 -12.48 2.69
C ILE A 38 -8.37 -13.30 2.18
N PHE A 39 -8.00 -14.34 2.92
CA PHE A 39 -6.91 -15.21 2.52
C PHE A 39 -7.45 -16.25 1.53
N GLY A 40 -7.60 -15.81 0.27
CA GLY A 40 -8.09 -16.64 -0.83
C GLY A 40 -6.97 -17.39 -1.57
N PRO A 41 -7.31 -18.12 -2.65
CA PRO A 41 -6.35 -18.82 -3.49
C PRO A 41 -5.25 -17.92 -4.06
N VAL A 42 -5.59 -16.68 -4.43
CA VAL A 42 -4.63 -15.70 -4.96
C VAL A 42 -3.61 -15.29 -3.90
N THR A 43 -4.06 -15.04 -2.66
CA THR A 43 -3.16 -14.75 -1.53
C THR A 43 -2.30 -15.94 -1.18
N GLU A 44 -2.86 -17.16 -1.18
CA GLU A 44 -2.10 -18.40 -0.97
C GLU A 44 -0.99 -18.58 -2.01
N GLU A 45 -1.29 -18.37 -3.29
CA GLU A 45 -0.30 -18.47 -4.36
C GLU A 45 0.82 -17.42 -4.21
N ALA A 46 0.45 -16.18 -3.88
CA ALA A 46 1.42 -15.12 -3.62
C ALA A 46 2.32 -15.45 -2.41
N VAL A 47 1.77 -16.01 -1.33
CA VAL A 47 2.57 -16.47 -0.18
C VAL A 47 3.53 -17.58 -0.59
N LYS A 48 3.09 -18.57 -1.37
CA LYS A 48 3.98 -19.64 -1.86
C LYS A 48 5.09 -19.09 -2.74
N ASN A 49 4.78 -18.17 -3.63
CA ASN A 49 5.78 -17.53 -4.50
C ASN A 49 6.82 -16.75 -3.67
N PHE A 50 6.35 -15.98 -2.68
CA PHE A 50 7.22 -15.28 -1.74
C PHE A 50 8.10 -16.23 -0.93
N GLN A 51 7.52 -17.31 -0.39
CA GLN A 51 8.24 -18.34 0.39
C GLN A 51 9.35 -18.97 -0.46
N ARG A 52 9.06 -19.38 -1.70
CA ARG A 52 10.07 -19.91 -2.63
C ARG A 52 11.18 -18.90 -2.90
N GLY A 53 10.83 -17.65 -3.18
CA GLY A 53 11.80 -16.57 -3.42
C GLY A 53 12.68 -16.27 -2.20
N SER A 54 12.17 -16.54 -1.00
CA SER A 54 12.85 -16.30 0.28
C SER A 54 13.55 -17.54 0.86
N GLY A 55 13.54 -18.68 0.14
CA GLY A 55 14.15 -19.93 0.61
C GLY A 55 13.43 -20.57 1.81
N LEU A 56 12.13 -20.31 1.97
CA LEU A 56 11.27 -20.92 2.97
C LEU A 56 10.50 -22.12 2.38
N ASP A 57 9.92 -22.94 3.26
CA ASP A 57 8.98 -24.00 2.87
C ASP A 57 7.75 -23.34 2.20
N ASP A 58 7.37 -23.77 0.98
CA ASP A 58 6.30 -23.16 0.18
C ASP A 58 4.91 -23.76 0.49
N ASP A 59 4.63 -23.91 1.79
CA ASP A 59 3.40 -24.48 2.31
C ASP A 59 2.16 -23.58 2.14
N GLY A 60 2.36 -22.30 1.80
CA GLY A 60 1.28 -21.31 1.67
C GLY A 60 0.72 -20.81 3.00
N ILE A 61 1.38 -21.13 4.11
CA ILE A 61 0.99 -20.75 5.47
C ILE A 61 1.92 -19.62 5.93
N VAL A 62 1.33 -18.50 6.36
CA VAL A 62 2.12 -17.40 6.94
C VAL A 62 2.32 -17.68 8.42
N GLY A 63 3.35 -18.48 8.72
CA GLY A 63 3.83 -18.75 10.07
C GLY A 63 4.91 -17.75 10.52
N HIS A 64 5.49 -17.99 11.70
CA HIS A 64 6.51 -17.12 12.30
C HIS A 64 7.65 -16.76 11.34
N LYS A 65 8.24 -17.76 10.67
CA LYS A 65 9.35 -17.55 9.72
C LYS A 65 8.93 -16.69 8.52
N THR A 66 7.73 -16.91 8.00
CA THR A 66 7.19 -16.13 6.88
C THR A 66 6.91 -14.69 7.32
N TRP A 67 6.36 -14.48 8.52
CA TRP A 67 6.16 -13.14 9.08
C TRP A 67 7.44 -12.34 9.29
N GLU A 68 8.51 -13.02 9.71
CA GLU A 68 9.84 -12.41 9.87
C GLU A 68 10.49 -12.04 8.54
N ALA A 69 10.27 -12.86 7.51
CA ALA A 69 10.81 -12.62 6.17
C ALA A 69 10.03 -11.53 5.41
N LEU A 70 8.73 -11.42 5.66
CA LEU A 70 7.89 -10.40 5.03
C LEU A 70 8.33 -8.98 5.45
N PRO A 71 8.27 -8.00 4.54
CA PRO A 71 8.41 -6.59 4.92
C PRO A 71 7.28 -6.19 5.87
N ASP A 72 7.40 -5.01 6.50
CA ASP A 72 6.30 -4.48 7.32
C ASP A 72 4.99 -4.51 6.51
N GLY A 73 3.91 -5.00 7.12
CA GLY A 73 2.56 -4.96 6.53
C GLY A 73 1.63 -3.97 7.24
N GLY A 74 2.20 -3.07 8.04
CA GLY A 74 1.45 -2.06 8.78
C GLY A 74 0.60 -1.21 7.84
N PRO A 75 -0.57 -0.72 8.32
CA PRO A 75 -1.39 0.17 7.52
C PRO A 75 -0.55 1.40 7.13
N MET A 76 -0.70 1.85 5.90
CA MET A 76 -0.13 3.12 5.48
C MET A 76 -0.74 4.24 6.34
N PRO A 77 0.01 5.32 6.63
CA PRO A 77 -0.52 6.41 7.42
C PRO A 77 -1.76 7.00 6.74
N VAL A 78 -2.80 7.27 7.53
CA VAL A 78 -3.96 8.01 7.05
C VAL A 78 -3.56 9.48 6.91
N LEU A 79 -3.48 9.95 5.67
CA LEU A 79 -3.13 11.35 5.38
C LEU A 79 -4.41 12.14 5.11
N LYS A 80 -4.56 13.29 5.76
CA LYS A 80 -5.70 14.19 5.58
C LYS A 80 -5.26 15.63 5.78
N GLU A 81 -6.15 16.57 5.49
CA GLU A 81 -5.91 17.99 5.70
C GLU A 81 -5.36 18.28 7.11
N GLY A 82 -4.22 18.98 7.17
CA GLY A 82 -3.48 19.27 8.39
C GLY A 82 -2.40 18.24 8.77
N SER A 83 -2.36 17.06 8.13
CA SER A 83 -1.25 16.12 8.29
C SER A 83 0.05 16.75 7.78
N THR A 84 1.13 16.62 8.55
CA THR A 84 2.48 17.01 8.12
C THR A 84 3.39 15.80 8.27
N HIS A 85 3.90 15.29 7.16
CA HIS A 85 4.72 14.07 7.15
C HIS A 85 5.57 14.03 5.88
N LYS A 86 6.73 13.36 5.94
CA LYS A 86 7.46 13.00 4.72
C LYS A 86 6.59 12.24 3.71
N ALA A 87 5.69 11.38 4.17
CA ALA A 87 4.73 10.66 3.35
C ALA A 87 3.82 11.58 2.52
N VAL A 88 3.52 12.78 3.05
CA VAL A 88 2.74 13.78 2.31
C VAL A 88 3.57 14.36 1.17
N ALA A 89 4.86 14.62 1.38
CA ALA A 89 5.75 15.11 0.33
C ALA A 89 5.89 14.08 -0.79
N ASP A 90 6.10 12.81 -0.42
CA ASP A 90 6.22 11.73 -1.39
C ASP A 90 4.89 11.52 -2.15
N LEU A 91 3.74 11.60 -1.46
CA LEU A 91 2.41 11.58 -2.09
C LEU A 91 2.23 12.75 -3.07
N GLN A 92 2.59 13.96 -2.66
CA GLN A 92 2.50 15.17 -3.50
C GLN A 92 3.38 15.00 -4.75
N GLU A 93 4.58 14.44 -4.63
CA GLU A 93 5.45 14.15 -5.77
C GLU A 93 4.83 13.13 -6.73
N VAL A 94 4.27 12.02 -6.20
CA VAL A 94 3.61 11.01 -7.02
C VAL A 94 2.38 11.56 -7.72
N LEU A 95 1.50 12.28 -7.02
CA LEU A 95 0.31 12.90 -7.62
C LEU A 95 0.69 13.95 -8.68
N LYS A 96 1.77 14.70 -8.47
CA LYS A 96 2.27 15.69 -9.43
C LYS A 96 2.83 15.02 -10.70
N ASN A 97 3.59 13.95 -10.54
CA ASN A 97 4.21 13.22 -11.67
C ASN A 97 3.24 12.26 -12.37
N GLY A 98 2.22 11.78 -11.67
CA GLY A 98 1.22 10.84 -12.18
C GLY A 98 0.08 11.48 -12.96
N SER A 99 -0.13 12.79 -12.82
CA SER A 99 -1.19 13.51 -13.55
C SER A 99 -0.83 13.62 -15.02
N VAL A 100 -1.61 12.95 -15.87
CA VAL A 100 -1.52 13.04 -17.33
C VAL A 100 -2.64 13.96 -17.81
N GLU A 101 -2.33 14.95 -18.64
CA GLU A 101 -3.32 15.87 -19.26
C GLU A 101 -4.27 16.61 -18.28
N GLY A 102 -3.97 16.64 -16.98
CA GLY A 102 -4.78 17.34 -15.98
C GLY A 102 -5.98 16.54 -15.46
N ASP A 103 -5.91 15.20 -15.49
CA ASP A 103 -6.93 14.30 -14.92
C ASP A 103 -7.31 14.65 -13.46
N TRP A 104 -6.36 15.20 -12.69
CA TRP A 104 -6.59 15.82 -11.38
C TRP A 104 -5.71 17.06 -11.18
N PRO A 105 -6.12 18.00 -10.30
CA PRO A 105 -5.36 19.23 -10.06
C PRO A 105 -4.01 18.94 -9.40
N SER A 106 -3.05 19.86 -9.58
CA SER A 106 -1.74 19.78 -8.94
C SER A 106 -1.88 19.79 -7.40
N PRO A 107 -1.16 18.91 -6.68
CA PRO A 107 -1.21 18.84 -5.21
C PRO A 107 -0.46 19.98 -4.52
N GLY A 108 0.12 20.91 -5.28
CA GLY A 108 1.03 21.95 -4.80
C GLY A 108 2.50 21.55 -4.92
N GLU A 109 3.36 22.27 -4.20
CA GLU A 109 4.77 21.86 -4.05
C GLU A 109 4.88 20.69 -3.05
N PRO A 110 5.78 19.71 -3.28
CA PRO A 110 6.06 18.61 -2.34
C PRO A 110 6.69 19.07 -1.02
N ASP A 111 5.94 19.81 -0.22
CA ASP A 111 6.39 20.48 1.00
C ASP A 111 6.14 19.67 2.28
N GLY A 112 5.49 18.50 2.15
CA GLY A 112 5.18 17.60 3.26
C GLY A 112 3.99 18.05 4.10
N LYS A 113 3.21 19.03 3.64
CA LYS A 113 2.04 19.56 4.35
C LYS A 113 0.78 19.31 3.54
N PHE A 114 -0.16 18.60 4.16
CA PHE A 114 -1.41 18.27 3.49
C PHE A 114 -2.36 19.47 3.59
N GLY A 115 -2.27 20.37 2.62
CA GLY A 115 -3.11 21.56 2.50
C GLY A 115 -4.33 21.35 1.61
N ALA A 116 -5.05 22.45 1.33
CA ALA A 116 -6.24 22.44 0.49
C ALA A 116 -5.96 22.00 -0.96
N GLU A 117 -4.79 22.35 -1.52
CA GLU A 117 -4.37 21.93 -2.87
C GLU A 117 -4.12 20.42 -2.92
N THR A 118 -3.40 19.88 -1.93
CA THR A 118 -3.16 18.44 -1.82
C THR A 118 -4.46 17.66 -1.65
N LYS A 119 -5.40 18.20 -0.85
CA LYS A 119 -6.74 17.61 -0.71
C LYS A 119 -7.49 17.56 -2.04
N ALA A 120 -7.52 18.67 -2.79
CA ALA A 120 -8.19 18.71 -4.09
C ALA A 120 -7.57 17.72 -5.10
N ALA A 121 -6.24 17.56 -5.06
CA ALA A 121 -5.55 16.57 -5.87
C ALA A 121 -5.90 15.14 -5.47
N VAL A 122 -5.97 14.85 -4.17
CA VAL A 122 -6.40 13.54 -3.65
C VAL A 122 -7.84 13.23 -4.02
N GLU A 123 -8.77 14.18 -3.86
CA GLU A 123 -10.18 14.00 -4.26
C GLU A 123 -10.29 13.75 -5.78
N GLY A 124 -9.52 14.47 -6.59
CA GLY A 124 -9.45 14.26 -8.04
C GLY A 124 -8.90 12.87 -8.40
N PHE A 125 -7.83 12.45 -7.73
CA PHE A 125 -7.23 11.13 -7.91
C PHE A 125 -8.15 10.00 -7.45
N GLN A 126 -8.82 10.14 -6.31
CA GLN A 126 -9.84 9.19 -5.83
C GLN A 126 -10.96 9.03 -6.85
N LYS A 127 -11.46 10.15 -7.38
CA LYS A 127 -12.49 10.14 -8.42
C LYS A 127 -12.03 9.45 -9.70
N TRP A 128 -10.79 9.68 -10.11
CA TRP A 128 -10.18 9.03 -11.27
C TRP A 128 -10.01 7.52 -11.06
N GLY A 129 -9.57 7.12 -9.87
CA GLY A 129 -9.36 5.73 -9.47
C GLY A 129 -10.60 4.97 -9.01
N GLU A 130 -11.79 5.57 -9.17
CA GLU A 130 -13.08 5.04 -8.69
C GLU A 130 -13.08 4.67 -7.19
N ALA A 131 -12.25 5.32 -6.39
CA ALA A 131 -12.22 5.20 -4.94
C ALA A 131 -13.23 6.14 -4.27
N ASP A 132 -13.51 5.91 -2.99
CA ASP A 132 -14.33 6.81 -2.18
C ASP A 132 -13.68 8.20 -2.13
N VAL A 133 -14.42 9.21 -2.61
CA VAL A 133 -13.96 10.60 -2.71
C VAL A 133 -14.21 11.31 -1.39
N ASP A 134 -13.31 11.11 -0.43
CA ASP A 134 -13.37 11.67 0.92
C ASP A 134 -12.24 12.68 1.23
N GLY A 135 -11.28 12.82 0.31
CA GLY A 135 -10.10 13.68 0.49
C GLY A 135 -9.12 13.18 1.55
N VAL A 136 -9.24 11.91 1.96
CA VAL A 136 -8.38 11.23 2.94
C VAL A 136 -7.66 10.07 2.25
N VAL A 137 -6.33 10.08 2.34
CA VAL A 137 -5.52 8.97 1.80
C VAL A 137 -5.46 7.84 2.82
N GLY A 138 -6.46 6.97 2.74
CA GLY A 138 -6.53 5.70 3.48
C GLY A 138 -6.15 4.49 2.62
N ASP A 139 -6.32 3.28 3.15
CA ASP A 139 -5.93 2.02 2.48
C ASP A 139 -6.51 1.88 1.05
N GLU A 140 -7.74 2.33 0.83
CA GLU A 140 -8.38 2.28 -0.49
C GLU A 140 -7.71 3.23 -1.47
N THR A 141 -7.42 4.46 -1.04
CA THR A 141 -6.69 5.44 -1.86
C THR A 141 -5.25 4.99 -2.14
N TRP A 142 -4.56 4.42 -1.14
CA TRP A 142 -3.22 3.84 -1.30
C TRP A 142 -3.19 2.67 -2.29
N SER A 143 -4.32 1.95 -2.41
CA SER A 143 -4.49 0.78 -3.28
C SER A 143 -4.86 1.11 -4.71
N VAL A 144 -5.20 2.36 -5.03
CA VAL A 144 -5.50 2.77 -6.41
C VAL A 144 -4.24 2.61 -7.27
N GLU A 145 -4.36 1.88 -8.38
CA GLU A 145 -3.28 1.65 -9.33
C GLU A 145 -3.07 2.87 -10.23
N LEU A 146 -1.86 3.43 -10.22
CA LEU A 146 -1.43 4.41 -11.21
C LEU A 146 -1.20 3.67 -12.54
N HIS A 147 -2.11 3.83 -13.50
CA HIS A 147 -2.05 3.21 -14.83
C HIS A 147 -0.77 3.54 -15.62
N ALA A 148 -0.02 4.57 -15.23
CA ALA A 148 1.22 4.95 -15.91
C ALA A 148 2.40 3.98 -15.69
N ALA A 149 2.32 3.03 -14.74
CA ALA A 149 3.45 2.14 -14.44
C ALA A 149 3.12 0.74 -13.90
N SER A 150 1.85 0.31 -13.87
CA SER A 150 1.42 -0.90 -13.11
C SER A 150 1.85 -0.87 -11.64
N ALA A 151 2.02 0.33 -11.08
CA ALA A 151 2.44 0.56 -9.70
C ALA A 151 1.28 1.17 -8.91
N THR A 152 1.06 0.72 -7.68
CA THR A 152 0.12 1.37 -6.76
C THR A 152 0.73 2.66 -6.21
N LEU A 153 -0.10 3.59 -5.70
CA LEU A 153 0.39 4.76 -4.95
C LEU A 153 1.36 4.36 -3.83
N GLU A 154 1.06 3.25 -3.13
CA GLU A 154 1.93 2.66 -2.11
C GLU A 154 3.32 2.29 -2.66
N THR A 155 3.40 1.71 -3.86
CA THR A 155 4.67 1.35 -4.49
C THR A 155 5.43 2.58 -5.03
N ALA A 156 4.71 3.57 -5.57
CA ALA A 156 5.28 4.75 -6.21
C ALA A 156 5.87 5.77 -5.22
N VAL A 157 5.28 5.90 -4.03
CA VAL A 157 5.83 6.72 -2.92
C VAL A 157 7.18 6.20 -2.44
N GLY A 158 7.57 4.98 -2.83
CA GLY A 158 8.84 4.37 -2.48
C GLY A 158 8.84 3.92 -1.04
N LEU A 159 8.81 2.60 -0.84
CA LEU A 159 8.84 1.94 0.48
C LEU A 159 10.22 2.06 1.18
N LYS A 160 10.78 3.26 1.28
CA LYS A 160 11.81 3.59 2.25
C LYS A 160 11.16 4.09 3.53
N TRP A 161 10.34 3.24 4.15
CA TRP A 161 10.00 3.41 5.56
C TRP A 161 11.05 2.72 6.42
N VAL A 162 12.09 3.47 6.73
CA VAL A 162 12.93 3.29 7.92
C VAL A 162 12.92 4.65 8.60
N GLU A 163 12.13 4.79 9.66
CA GLU A 163 12.42 5.78 10.69
C GLU A 163 13.22 5.04 11.78
N ASP A 164 14.41 5.58 12.09
CA ASP A 164 15.22 5.24 13.27
C ASP A 164 14.55 5.73 14.57
#